data_AF-A0A357AAG5-F1
#
_entry.id   AF-A0A357AAG5-F1
#
_cell.length_a   1.000
_cell.length_b   1.000
_cell.length_c   1.000
_cell.angle_alpha   90.00
_cell.angle_beta   90.00
_cell.angle_gamma   90.00
#
_symmetry.space_group_name_H-M   'P 1'
#
loop_
_entity.id
_entity.type
_entity.pdbx_description
1 polymer ?
#
loop_
_entity_poly.entity_id
_entity_poly.type
_entity_poly.pdbx_seq_one_letter_code
_entity_poly.pdbx_strand_id
1 'polypeptide(L)' 'MRHSYRFELAQTATEVREYYGLRYEIFCQEQDLFRWSDRDDIDDIAYPIVALTAPQSIYQPDIAAWERVVGV' A
#
# COMPACT_ATOMS: atom_id res chain seq x y z
N MET A 1 -7.29 -10.17 -10.77
CA MET A 1 -7.16 -8.72 -11.04
C MET A 1 -5.85 -8.25 -10.44
N ARG A 2 -5.05 -7.43 -11.14
CA ARG A 2 -3.80 -6.89 -10.60
C ARG A 2 -4.10 -5.56 -9.93
N HIS A 3 -3.93 -5.49 -8.61
CA HIS A 3 -4.06 -4.23 -7.89
C HIS A 3 -2.77 -3.42 -8.08
N SER A 4 -2.94 -2.12 -8.39
CA SER A 4 -1.84 -1.18 -8.42
C SER A 4 -1.74 -0.50 -7.06
N TYR A 5 -0.56 -0.54 -6.48
CA TYR A 5 -0.26 0.15 -5.22
C TYR A 5 0.80 1.22 -5.46
N ARG A 6 0.70 2.30 -4.68
CA ARG A 6 1.73 3.31 -4.55
C ARG A 6 2.33 3.21 -3.16
N PHE A 7 3.65 3.28 -3.07
CA PHE A 7 4.36 3.26 -1.80
C PHE A 7 4.78 4.67 -1.42
N GLU A 8 4.39 5.11 -0.23
CA GLU A 8 4.65 6.45 0.28
C GLU A 8 5.06 6.38 1.75
N LEU A 9 5.72 7.43 2.25
CA LEU A 9 5.87 7.61 3.69
C LEU A 9 4.49 7.83 4.32
N ALA A 10 4.23 7.24 5.48
CA ALA A 10 3.05 7.54 6.28
C ALA A 10 3.14 8.98 6.79
N GLN A 11 2.15 9.81 6.48
CA GLN A 11 2.15 11.24 6.83
C GLN A 11 1.06 11.57 7.84
N THR A 12 0.03 10.73 7.93
CA THR A 12 -1.10 10.93 8.85
C THR A 12 -0.99 10.01 10.06
N ALA A 13 -1.55 10.43 11.20
CA ALA A 13 -1.65 9.60 12.38
C ALA A 13 -2.41 8.28 12.13
N THR A 14 -3.38 8.30 11.20
CA THR A 14 -4.11 7.11 10.77
C THR A 14 -3.18 6.13 10.05
N GLU A 15 -2.41 6.57 9.06
CA GLU A 15 -1.48 5.71 8.32
C GLU A 15 -0.42 5.11 9.24
N VAL A 16 0.12 5.89 10.19
CA VAL A 16 1.08 5.39 11.18
C VAL A 16 0.44 4.34 12.09
N ARG A 17 -0.80 4.57 12.54
CA ARG A 17 -1.54 3.60 13.37
C ARG A 17 -1.79 2.29 12.61
N GLU A 18 -2.24 2.38 11.36
CA GLU A 18 -2.50 1.20 10.52
C GLU A 18 -1.20 0.45 10.17
N TYR A 19 -0.10 1.17 9.93
CA TYR A 19 1.24 0.58 9.75
C TYR A 19 1.64 -0.31 10.94
N TYR A 20 1.49 0.19 12.17
CA TYR A 20 1.80 -0.62 13.36
C TYR A 20 0.79 -1.74 13.58
N GLY A 21 -0.49 -1.54 13.22
CA GLY A 21 -1.50 -2.59 13.26
C GLY A 21 -1.11 -3.78 12.38
N LEU A 22 -0.72 -3.49 11.13
CA LEU A 22 -0.31 -4.53 10.19
C LEU A 22 0.94 -5.29 10.66
N ARG A 23 1.95 -4.58 11.21
CA ARG A 23 3.14 -5.23 11.77
C ARG A 23 2.80 -6.16 12.94
N TYR A 24 1.89 -5.73 13.83
CA TYR A 24 1.42 -6.57 14.93
C TYR A 24 0.71 -7.83 14.43
N GLU A 25 -0.18 -7.69 13.44
CA GLU A 25 -0.88 -8.83 12.81
C GLU A 25 0.13 -9.84 12.22
N ILE A 26 1.14 -9.36 11.50
CA ILE A 26 2.14 -10.25 10.87
C ILE A 26 3.07 -10.86 11.92
N PHE A 27 3.76 -10.05 12.71
CA PHE A 27 4.87 -10.54 13.52
C PHE A 27 4.41 -11.14 14.85
N CYS A 28 3.32 -10.65 15.42
CA CYS A 28 2.81 -11.18 16.69
C CYS A 28 1.75 -12.26 16.48
N GLN A 29 0.77 -12.04 15.58
CA GLN A 29 -0.34 -12.97 15.43
C GLN A 29 -0.08 -14.10 14.43
N GLU A 30 0.43 -13.78 13.24
CA GLU A 30 0.65 -14.78 12.19
C GLU A 30 1.93 -15.59 12.46
N GLN A 31 3.04 -14.92 12.77
CA GLN A 31 4.35 -15.54 12.86
C GLN A 31 4.77 -15.92 14.30
N ASP A 32 4.08 -15.41 15.32
CA ASP A 32 4.39 -15.60 16.74
C ASP A 32 5.88 -15.30 17.09
N LEU A 33 6.47 -14.29 16.44
CA LEU A 33 7.85 -13.85 16.71
C LEU A 33 7.93 -12.98 17.97
N PHE A 34 6.87 -12.23 18.26
CA PHE A 34 6.77 -11.38 19.44
C PHE A 34 5.46 -11.64 20.17
N ARG A 35 5.52 -11.84 21.48
CA ARG A 35 4.35 -12.23 22.27
C ARG A 35 3.31 -11.10 22.45
N TRP A 36 3.75 -9.85 22.50
CA TRP A 36 2.89 -8.73 22.91
C TRP A 36 2.96 -7.51 21.99
N SER A 37 4.13 -7.22 21.45
CA SER A 37 4.37 -6.07 20.58
C SER A 37 5.67 -6.30 19.81
N ASP A 38 5.66 -5.95 18.53
CA ASP A 38 6.82 -5.92 17.65
C ASP A 38 7.53 -4.55 17.66
N ARG A 39 7.03 -3.58 18.43
CA ARG A 39 7.61 -2.23 18.53
C ARG A 39 8.87 -2.16 19.39
N ASP A 40 9.82 -1.32 19.01
CA ASP A 40 11.06 -1.03 19.75
C ASP A 40 11.46 0.45 19.68
N ASP A 41 12.61 0.81 20.28
CA ASP A 41 13.09 2.20 20.36
C ASP A 41 13.52 2.79 19.00
N ILE A 42 13.73 1.95 17.97
CA ILE A 42 14.08 2.42 16.62
C ILE A 42 12.85 3.03 15.93
N ASP A 43 11.65 2.56 16.31
CA ASP A 43 10.39 3.05 15.76
C ASP A 43 10.15 4.55 16.01
N ASP A 44 10.76 5.12 17.05
CA ASP A 44 10.68 6.55 17.37
C ASP A 44 11.37 7.45 16.34
N ILE A 45 12.31 6.91 15.57
CA ILE A 45 13.08 7.63 14.54
C ILE A 45 12.88 7.04 13.13
N ALA A 46 12.10 5.97 13.02
CA ALA A 46 11.81 5.33 11.75
C ALA A 46 10.85 6.18 10.90
N TYR A 47 10.94 6.01 9.58
CA TYR A 47 10.00 6.59 8.62
C TYR A 47 9.14 5.47 8.04
N PRO A 48 7.91 5.25 8.54
CA PRO A 48 7.05 4.18 8.05
C PRO A 48 6.71 4.36 6.58
N ILE A 49 6.81 3.28 5.78
CA ILE A 49 6.37 3.24 4.38
C ILE A 49 5.08 2.42 4.32
N VAL A 50 4.05 2.96 3.68
CA VAL A 50 2.74 2.33 3.51
C VAL A 50 2.42 2.10 2.03
N ALA A 51 1.69 1.02 1.75
CA ALA A 51 1.15 0.73 0.43
C ALA A 51 -0.29 1.24 0.34
N LEU A 52 -0.52 2.25 -0.48
CA LEU A 52 -1.84 2.83 -0.71
C LEU A 52 -2.38 2.37 -2.06
N THR A 53 -3.70 2.25 -2.14
CA THR A 53 -4.36 1.95 -3.42
C THR A 53 -4.03 3.07 -4.40
N ALA A 54 -3.38 2.73 -5.52
CA ALA A 54 -3.16 3.70 -6.56
C ALA A 54 -4.53 4.00 -7.21
N PRO A 55 -4.86 5.28 -7.48
CA PRO A 55 -6.03 5.58 -8.29
C PRO A 55 -5.91 4.78 -9.59
N GLN A 56 -6.98 4.07 -9.95
CA GLN A 56 -7.02 3.34 -11.19
C GLN A 56 -6.78 4.35 -12.31
N SER A 57 -5.69 4.19 -13.05
CA SER A 57 -5.40 5.07 -14.17
C SER A 57 -6.56 4.93 -15.15
N ILE A 58 -7.37 5.98 -15.27
CA ILE A 58 -8.37 6.16 -16.34
C ILE A 58 -7.67 6.56 -17.65
N TYR A 59 -6.43 6.10 -17.86
CA TYR A 59 -5.80 6.21 -19.17
C TYR A 59 -6.59 5.34 -20.15
N GLN A 60 -7.58 5.97 -20.77
CA GLN A 60 -8.10 5.56 -22.06
C GLN A 60 -7.02 6.00 -23.05
N PRO A 61 -6.27 5.09 -23.71
CA PRO A 61 -5.51 5.51 -24.87
C PRO A 61 -6.50 6.22 -25.79
N ASP A 62 -6.09 7.38 -26.29
CA ASP A 62 -6.76 8.05 -27.39
C ASP A 62 -6.69 7.13 -28.60
N ILE A 63 -7.59 6.14 -28.65
CA ILE A 63 -7.77 5.30 -29.82
C ILE A 63 -8.07 6.27 -30.95
N ALA A 64 -7.10 6.40 -31.85
CA ALA A 64 -7.21 7.27 -32.99
C ALA A 64 -8.48 6.86 -33.74
N ALA A 65 -9.26 7.83 -34.22
CA ALA A 65 -10.60 7.57 -34.76
C ALA A 65 -10.64 6.47 -35.84
N TRP A 66 -9.52 6.20 -36.52
CA TRP A 66 -9.37 5.16 -37.53
C TRP A 66 -9.32 3.72 -36.97
N GLU A 67 -8.90 3.51 -35.71
CA GLU A 67 -8.89 2.20 -35.06
C GLU A 67 -10.30 1.75 -34.60
N ARG A 68 -11.26 2.68 -34.46
CA ARG A 68 -12.66 2.34 -34.17
C ARG A 68 -13.44 1.83 -35.40
N VAL A 69 -12.94 2.11 -36.60
CA VAL A 69 -13.64 1.80 -37.87
C VAL A 69 -13.26 0.44 -38.42
N VAL A 70 -12.08 -0.07 -38.07
CA VAL A 70 -11.65 -1.43 -38.43
C VAL A 70 -12.10 -2.35 -37.29
N GLY A 71 -13.33 -2.86 -37.37
CA GLY A 71 -13.84 -3.84 -36.42
C GLY A 71 -13.05 -5.15 -36.49
N VAL A 72 -12.00 -5.25 -35.67
CA VAL A 72 -11.33 -6.50 -35.30
C VAL A 72 -11.65 -6.78 -33.83
#